data_AF-A0A4R6RUS5-F1
#
_entry.id   AF-A0A4R6RUS5-F1
#
_cell.length_a   1.000
_cell.length_b   1.000
_cell.length_c   1.000
_cell.angle_alpha   90.00
_cell.angle_beta   90.00
_cell.angle_gamma   90.00
#
_symmetry.space_group_name_H-M   'P 1'
#
loop_
_entity.id
_entity.type
_entity.pdbx_description
1 polymer ?
#
loop_
_entity_poly.entity_id
_entity_poly.type
_entity_poly.pdbx_seq_one_letter_code
_entity_poly.pdbx_strand_id
1 'polypeptide(L)'
;MTYHSTHMTRDAAKSQRATLRTPYHSLGNETEMRVPGWAQHRSVYRTSGRTLYLVETDRPAEARRDLERLTRSGWDVRVEPAAAGELTRIALTRSDLARAA
;
A
#
# COMPACT_ATOMS: atom_id res chain seq x y z
N MET A 1 32.91 43.00 19.72
CA MET A 1 31.44 43.00 19.53
C MET A 1 31.07 41.76 18.75
N THR A 2 30.34 40.86 19.39
CA THR A 2 29.86 39.59 18.84
C THR A 2 28.55 39.84 18.09
N TYR A 3 28.40 39.27 16.89
CA TYR A 3 27.09 38.86 16.37
C TYR A 3 27.21 37.50 15.69
N HIS A 4 26.49 36.52 16.27
CA HIS A 4 26.15 35.23 15.69
C HIS A 4 24.85 35.34 14.88
N SER A 5 24.70 34.49 13.86
CA SER A 5 23.48 33.72 13.49
C SER A 5 23.41 33.55 11.98
N THR A 6 23.78 32.40 11.42
CA THR A 6 23.02 31.13 11.28
C THR A 6 21.86 31.16 10.27
N HIS A 7 22.07 30.37 9.22
CA HIS A 7 21.11 29.47 8.57
C HIS A 7 19.81 30.07 8.03
N MET A 8 19.72 30.19 6.70
CA MET A 8 18.55 29.70 5.94
C MET A 8 18.96 29.25 4.52
N THR A 9 19.87 28.29 4.40
CA THR A 9 19.85 27.38 3.24
C THR A 9 18.71 26.39 3.48
N ARG A 10 17.47 26.83 3.26
CA ARG A 10 16.28 25.97 3.23
C ARG A 10 16.22 25.24 1.89
N ASP A 11 17.31 24.59 1.53
CA ASP A 11 17.39 23.62 0.42
C ASP A 11 17.28 22.19 0.95
N ALA A 12 16.51 22.04 2.03
CA ALA A 12 16.01 20.74 2.49
C ALA A 12 14.73 20.37 1.73
N ALA A 13 14.67 20.69 0.44
CA ALA A 13 13.95 19.88 -0.53
C ALA A 13 14.68 18.52 -0.67
N LYS A 14 14.89 17.83 0.46
CA LYS A 14 15.02 16.39 0.50
C LYS A 14 13.72 15.92 -0.12
N SER A 15 13.82 15.63 -1.42
CA SER A 15 12.96 14.73 -2.12
C SER A 15 12.74 13.55 -1.19
N GLN A 16 11.66 13.61 -0.41
CA GLN A 16 11.02 12.43 0.12
C GLN A 16 10.63 11.69 -1.14
N ARG A 17 11.55 10.87 -1.65
CA ARG A 17 11.20 9.68 -2.40
C ARG A 17 10.24 8.99 -1.45
N ALA A 18 8.95 9.28 -1.58
CA ALA A 18 7.93 8.68 -0.78
C ALA A 18 8.13 7.20 -1.03
N THR A 19 8.72 6.51 -0.05
CA THR A 19 8.98 5.08 -0.13
C THR A 19 7.66 4.48 -0.58
N LEU A 20 7.62 3.91 -1.79
CA LEU A 20 6.37 3.45 -2.40
C LEU A 20 5.71 2.50 -1.41
N ARG A 21 4.68 3.00 -0.71
CA ARG A 21 4.06 2.25 0.38
C ARG A 21 3.33 1.08 -0.24
N THR A 22 3.65 -0.13 0.18
CA THR A 22 2.91 -1.34 -0.20
C THR A 22 1.63 -1.45 0.65
N PRO A 23 0.65 -2.29 0.29
CA PRO A 23 -0.55 -2.47 1.11
C PRO A 23 -0.19 -2.91 2.54
N TYR A 24 0.85 -3.72 2.69
CA TYR A 24 1.31 -4.21 4.00
C TYR A 24 1.88 -3.12 4.90
N HIS A 25 2.41 -2.03 4.34
CA HIS A 25 2.78 -0.85 5.15
C HIS A 25 1.53 -0.11 5.65
N SER A 26 0.44 -0.08 4.88
CA SER A 26 -0.83 0.49 5.33
C SER A 26 -1.53 -0.35 6.41
N LEU A 27 -1.25 -1.67 6.47
CA LEU A 27 -1.72 -2.57 7.53
C LEU A 27 -0.81 -2.60 8.76
N GLY A 28 0.46 -2.25 8.58
CA GLY A 28 1.45 -2.13 9.64
C GLY A 28 1.34 -0.82 10.43
N ASN A 29 2.43 -0.46 11.09
CA ASN A 29 2.64 0.86 11.66
C ASN A 29 3.60 1.66 10.75
N GLU A 30 3.95 2.89 11.12
CA GLU A 30 4.80 3.73 10.27
C GLU A 30 6.20 3.16 10.03
N THR A 31 6.66 2.25 10.90
CA THR A 31 8.03 1.71 10.90
C THR A 31 8.12 0.25 10.47
N GLU A 32 7.02 -0.50 10.50
CA GLU A 32 6.99 -1.94 10.26
C GLU A 32 5.78 -2.33 9.42
N MET A 33 6.03 -3.10 8.35
CA MET A 33 4.98 -3.68 7.53
C MET A 33 4.31 -4.86 8.25
N ARG A 34 3.00 -5.02 8.08
CA ARG A 34 2.26 -6.21 8.54
C ARG A 34 1.76 -7.01 7.36
N VAL A 35 2.22 -8.26 7.24
CA VAL A 35 1.71 -9.23 6.26
C VAL A 35 0.77 -10.21 6.99
N PRO A 36 -0.56 -10.10 6.83
CA PRO A 36 -1.51 -10.98 7.51
C PRO A 36 -1.47 -12.42 6.99
N GLY A 37 -1.89 -13.38 7.82
CA GLY A 37 -1.96 -14.80 7.44
C GLY A 37 -2.95 -15.12 6.31
N TRP A 38 -3.99 -14.29 6.13
CA TRP A 38 -4.91 -14.43 4.99
C TRP A 38 -4.24 -14.11 3.65
N ALA A 39 -3.15 -13.34 3.64
CA ALA A 39 -2.51 -12.87 2.41
C ALA A 39 -1.59 -13.95 1.80
N GLN A 40 -2.19 -15.00 1.24
CA GLN A 40 -1.49 -16.12 0.61
C GLN A 40 -1.18 -15.81 -0.87
N HIS A 41 -0.33 -16.63 -1.49
CA HIS A 41 0.00 -16.58 -2.93
C HIS A 41 0.17 -15.16 -3.49
N ARG A 42 1.02 -14.36 -2.84
CA ARG A 42 1.18 -12.94 -3.14
C ARG A 42 2.02 -12.74 -4.39
N SER A 43 1.49 -11.98 -5.34
CA SER A 43 2.20 -11.59 -6.57
C SER A 43 2.14 -10.09 -6.77
N VAL A 44 3.16 -9.53 -7.41
CA VAL A 44 3.25 -8.10 -7.71
C VAL A 44 3.51 -7.90 -9.19
N TYR A 45 2.63 -7.15 -9.84
CA TYR A 45 2.74 -6.79 -11.25
C TYR A 45 2.95 -5.30 -11.38
N ARG A 46 3.89 -4.88 -12.24
CA ARG A 46 4.15 -3.47 -12.54
C ARG A 46 3.98 -3.25 -14.04
N THR A 47 3.11 -2.31 -14.40
CA THR A 47 2.86 -1.95 -15.81
C THR A 47 2.47 -0.48 -15.91
N SER A 48 3.04 0.24 -16.88
CA SER A 48 2.70 1.64 -17.20
C SER A 48 2.55 2.57 -15.98
N GLY A 49 3.54 2.54 -15.08
CA GLY A 49 3.56 3.39 -13.87
C GLY A 49 2.59 2.96 -12.76
N ARG A 50 1.87 1.85 -12.91
CA ARG A 50 0.96 1.28 -11.91
C ARG A 50 1.54 -0.01 -11.32
N THR A 51 1.26 -0.23 -10.04
CA THR A 51 1.58 -1.49 -9.36
C THR A 51 0.29 -2.15 -8.91
N LEU A 52 0.10 -3.40 -9.31
CA LEU A 52 -0.97 -4.29 -8.86
C LEU A 52 -0.37 -5.32 -7.90
N TYR A 53 -0.92 -5.38 -6.68
CA TYR A 53 -0.66 -6.46 -5.76
C TYR A 53 -1.83 -7.43 -5.84
N LEU A 54 -1.54 -8.66 -6.23
CA LEU A 54 -2.52 -9.75 -6.27
C LEU A 54 -2.27 -10.68 -5.09
N VAL A 55 -3.34 -11.04 -4.40
CA VAL A 55 -3.33 -11.96 -3.27
C VAL A 55 -4.42 -12.98 -3.52
N GLU A 56 -4.12 -14.26 -3.30
CA GLU A 56 -5.15 -15.30 -3.29
C GLU A 56 -5.33 -15.79 -1.86
N THR A 57 -6.54 -16.19 -1.48
CA THR A 57 -6.82 -16.60 -0.10
C THR A 57 -7.96 -17.61 -0.01
N ASP A 58 -7.80 -18.59 0.87
CA ASP A 58 -8.86 -19.50 1.33
C ASP A 58 -9.65 -18.92 2.53
N ARG A 59 -9.23 -17.76 3.07
CA ARG A 59 -9.79 -17.12 4.27
C ARG A 59 -10.29 -15.69 3.98
N PRO A 60 -11.19 -15.47 3.02
CA PRO A 60 -11.66 -14.13 2.68
C PRO A 60 -12.38 -13.44 3.85
N ALA A 61 -13.01 -14.20 4.75
CA ALA A 61 -13.66 -13.65 5.94
C ALA A 61 -12.68 -12.99 6.93
N GLU A 62 -11.47 -13.53 7.08
CA GLU A 62 -10.43 -12.96 7.95
C GLU A 62 -9.85 -11.65 7.38
N ALA A 63 -9.87 -11.51 6.06
CA ALA A 63 -9.35 -10.33 5.37
C ALA A 63 -10.22 -9.08 5.56
N ARG A 64 -11.53 -9.24 5.83
CA ARG A 64 -12.53 -8.15 5.74
C ARG A 64 -12.11 -6.84 6.41
N ARG A 65 -11.68 -6.89 7.68
CA ARG A 65 -11.29 -5.69 8.44
C ARG A 65 -10.03 -5.01 7.89
N ASP A 66 -9.10 -5.80 7.38
CA ASP A 66 -7.87 -5.30 6.77
C ASP A 66 -8.17 -4.64 5.43
N LEU A 67 -9.04 -5.24 4.62
CA LEU A 67 -9.48 -4.66 3.34
C LEU A 67 -10.16 -3.31 3.54
N GLU A 68 -11.04 -3.18 4.53
CA GLU A 68 -11.66 -1.89 4.89
C GLU A 68 -10.62 -0.84 5.31
N ARG A 69 -9.56 -1.26 6.03
CA ARG A 69 -8.45 -0.37 6.41
C ARG A 69 -7.62 0.06 5.19
N LEU A 70 -7.38 -0.84 4.24
CA LEU A 70 -6.69 -0.54 3.00
C LEU A 70 -7.47 0.49 2.16
N THR A 71 -8.78 0.29 2.00
CA THR A 71 -9.65 1.25 1.30
C THR A 71 -9.56 2.64 1.93
N ARG A 72 -9.67 2.74 3.26
CA ARG A 72 -9.52 4.02 3.99
C ARG A 72 -8.13 4.64 3.86
N SER A 73 -7.11 3.84 3.56
CA SER A 73 -5.72 4.28 3.35
C SER A 73 -5.43 4.65 1.88
N GLY A 74 -6.45 4.72 1.03
CA GLY A 74 -6.33 5.13 -0.37
C GLY A 74 -5.92 4.01 -1.32
N TRP A 75 -6.18 2.75 -0.96
CA TRP A 75 -6.08 1.61 -1.89
C TRP A 75 -7.42 1.37 -2.59
N ASP A 76 -7.38 1.05 -3.88
CA ASP A 76 -8.50 0.44 -4.60
C ASP A 76 -8.41 -1.07 -4.36
N VAL A 77 -9.47 -1.62 -3.79
CA VAL A 77 -9.57 -3.01 -3.36
C VAL A 77 -10.67 -3.68 -4.18
N ARG A 78 -10.30 -4.70 -4.96
CA ARG A 78 -11.24 -5.53 -5.70
C ARG A 78 -11.13 -6.96 -5.22
N VAL A 79 -12.27 -7.54 -4.87
CA VAL A 79 -12.38 -8.93 -4.42
C VAL A 79 -13.14 -9.69 -5.49
N GLU A 80 -12.54 -10.75 -5.99
CA GLU A 80 -13.13 -11.70 -6.92
C GLU A 80 -13.35 -13.01 -6.15
N PRO A 81 -14.58 -13.26 -5.68
CA PRO A 81 -14.91 -14.49 -4.98
C PRO A 81 -14.60 -15.70 -5.84
N ALA A 82 -14.01 -16.73 -5.23
CA ALA A 82 -13.75 -17.98 -5.92
C ALA A 82 -15.03 -18.77 -6.19
N ALA A 83 -15.03 -19.57 -7.26
CA ALA A 83 -15.94 -20.69 -7.38
C ALA A 83 -15.59 -21.79 -6.36
N ALA A 84 -16.50 -22.74 -6.13
CA ALA A 84 -16.29 -23.81 -5.16
C ALA A 84 -14.97 -24.58 -5.44
N GLY A 85 -14.07 -24.61 -4.44
CA GLY A 85 -12.77 -25.28 -4.54
C GLY A 85 -11.61 -24.41 -5.02
N GLU A 86 -11.84 -23.13 -5.35
CA GLU A 86 -10.79 -22.18 -5.72
C GLU A 86 -10.47 -21.17 -4.60
N LEU A 87 -9.36 -20.42 -4.76
CA LEU A 87 -8.98 -19.34 -3.86
C LEU A 87 -9.62 -18.02 -4.29
N THR A 88 -10.09 -17.24 -3.31
CA THR A 88 -10.59 -15.88 -3.57
C THR A 88 -9.43 -14.98 -3.97
N ARG A 89 -9.58 -14.22 -5.05
CA ARG A 89 -8.55 -13.28 -5.51
C ARG A 89 -8.85 -11.87 -5.00
N ILE A 90 -7.81 -11.19 -4.55
CA ILE A 90 -7.87 -9.83 -4.04
C ILE A 90 -6.82 -9.01 -4.78
N ALA A 91 -7.28 -8.04 -5.56
CA ALA A 91 -6.45 -7.09 -6.28
C ALA A 91 -6.38 -5.76 -5.53
N LEU A 92 -5.17 -5.27 -5.29
CA LEU A 92 -4.89 -4.03 -4.57
C LEU A 92 -4.06 -3.09 -5.45
N THR A 93 -4.57 -1.89 -5.70
CA THR A 93 -3.84 -0.83 -6.43
C THR A 93 -3.93 0.50 -5.69
N ARG A 94 -3.00 1.42 -5.96
CA ARG A 94 -3.02 2.77 -5.37
C ARG A 94 -4.05 3.65 -6.08
N SER A 95 -5.01 4.21 -5.33
CA SER A 95 -6.05 5.09 -5.89
C SER A 95 -5.56 6.52 -6.16
N ASP A 96 -4.54 6.98 -5.43
CA ASP A 96 -3.99 8.34 -5.54
C ASP A 96 -3.19 8.58 -6.83
N LEU A 97 -2.61 7.54 -7.42
CA LEU A 97 -1.94 7.61 -8.72
C LEU A 97 -2.91 7.81 -9.91
N ALA A 98 -4.21 7.55 -9.74
CA ALA A 98 -5.19 7.73 -10.81
C ALA A 98 -5.72 9.17 -10.93
N ARG A 99 -5.55 10.03 -9.91
CA ARG A 99 -6.04 11.42 -9.92
C ARG A 99 -5.03 12.46 -10.41
N ALA A 100 -3.81 12.05 -10.77
CA ALA A 100 -2.74 12.94 -11.18
C ALA A 100 -2.49 12.97 -12.70
N ALA A 101 -3.48 12.56 -13.51
CA ALA A 101 -3.40 12.55 -14.97
C ALA A 101 -4.55 13.35 -15.58
#